data_AF-A0A3S1F352-F1
#
_entry.id   AF-A0A3S1F352-F1
#
_cell.length_a   1.000
_cell.length_b   1.000
_cell.length_c   1.000
_cell.angle_alpha   90.00
_cell.angle_beta   90.00
_cell.angle_gamma   90.00
#
_symmetry.space_group_name_H-M   'P 1'
#
loop_
_entity.id
_entity.type
_entity.pdbx_description
1 polymer ?
#
loop_
_entity_poly.entity_id
_entity_poly.type
_entity_poly.pdbx_seq_one_letter_code
_entity_poly.pdbx_strand_id
1 'polypeptide(L)'
;TLPIGPSQGFLLEVLLLSVPALGYIIFLIVTGQDHFVSSSLDDTALLIGCGPVTAIPLLLFAFGAKLLRLSTIGIMQYIAPTIVFLIAVLIFGEPFGSTQAIAFGLIWTALAIYSWSMFRGREIRPAVR
;
A
#
# COMPACT_ATOMS: atom_id res chain seq x y z
N THR A 1 -10.05 -20.72 0.24
CA THR A 1 -8.72 -20.17 0.52
C THR A 1 -7.91 -21.24 1.23
N LEU A 2 -6.64 -21.45 0.89
CA LEU A 2 -5.79 -22.37 1.64
C LEU A 2 -5.72 -21.89 3.11
N PRO A 3 -5.76 -22.79 4.12
CA PRO A 3 -5.78 -22.44 5.53
C PRO A 3 -4.37 -22.05 6.00
N ILE A 4 -3.82 -20.96 5.46
CA ILE A 4 -2.49 -20.44 5.76
C ILE A 4 -2.62 -19.11 6.53
N GLY A 5 -1.81 -18.95 7.57
CA GLY A 5 -1.74 -17.72 8.36
C GLY A 5 -1.34 -16.51 7.49
N PRO A 6 -1.62 -15.26 7.92
CA PRO A 6 -1.27 -14.06 7.13
C PRO A 6 0.22 -14.01 6.80
N SER A 7 1.08 -14.38 7.76
CA SER A 7 2.53 -14.46 7.58
C SER A 7 2.94 -15.54 6.57
N GLN A 8 2.28 -16.68 6.56
CA GLN A 8 2.56 -17.77 5.63
C GLN A 8 2.08 -17.43 4.21
N GLY A 9 0.94 -16.73 4.08
CA GLY A 9 0.46 -16.19 2.80
C GLY A 9 1.42 -15.15 2.23
N PHE A 10 1.81 -14.16 3.05
CA PHE A 10 2.78 -13.14 2.65
C PHE A 10 4.13 -13.75 2.25
N LEU A 11 4.64 -14.72 3.01
CA LEU A 11 5.87 -15.43 2.67
C LEU A 11 5.75 -16.15 1.32
N LEU A 12 4.62 -16.82 1.07
CA LEU A 12 4.36 -17.51 -0.20
C LEU A 12 4.37 -16.51 -1.36
N GLU A 13 3.72 -15.36 -1.21
CA GLU A 13 3.70 -14.30 -2.23
C GLU A 13 5.11 -13.78 -2.50
N VAL A 14 5.90 -13.51 -1.46
CA VAL A 14 7.31 -13.07 -1.60
C VAL A 14 8.17 -14.14 -2.26
N LEU A 15 7.98 -15.41 -1.91
CA LEU A 15 8.74 -16.53 -2.50
C LEU A 15 8.38 -16.75 -3.97
N LEU A 16 7.11 -16.59 -4.34
CA LEU A 16 6.67 -16.66 -5.72
C LEU A 16 7.25 -15.50 -6.54
N LEU A 17 7.27 -14.28 -5.99
CA LEU A 17 7.82 -13.10 -6.64
C LEU A 17 9.36 -13.06 -6.64
N SER A 18 10.02 -13.76 -5.72
CA SER A 18 11.48 -13.78 -5.67
C SER A 18 12.09 -14.48 -6.89
N VAL A 19 11.41 -15.45 -7.48
CA VAL A 19 11.88 -16.16 -8.68
C VAL A 19 12.07 -15.20 -9.88
N PRO A 20 11.05 -14.46 -10.35
CA PRO A 20 11.24 -13.48 -11.42
C PRO A 20 12.12 -12.31 -10.98
N ALA A 21 12.09 -11.91 -9.70
CA ALA A 21 12.95 -10.84 -9.19
C ALA A 21 14.45 -11.21 -9.27
N LEU A 22 14.82 -12.44 -8.90
CA LEU A 22 16.18 -12.95 -9.04
C LEU A 22 16.62 -12.99 -10.51
N GLY A 23 15.73 -13.40 -11.42
CA GLY A 23 15.99 -13.34 -12.86
C GLY A 23 16.30 -11.91 -13.33
N TYR A 24 15.53 -10.94 -12.86
CA TYR A 24 15.76 -9.52 -13.16
C TYR A 24 17.06 -8.98 -12.56
N ILE A 25 17.39 -9.34 -11.32
CA ILE A 25 18.66 -8.95 -10.69
C ILE A 25 19.85 -9.50 -11.48
N ILE A 26 19.81 -10.77 -11.89
CA ILE A 26 20.87 -11.37 -12.72
C ILE A 26 21.00 -10.63 -14.05
N PHE A 27 19.88 -10.30 -14.69
CA PHE A 27 19.87 -9.51 -15.93
C PHE A 27 20.53 -8.13 -15.74
N LEU A 28 20.23 -7.43 -14.64
CA LEU A 28 20.86 -6.15 -14.32
C LEU A 28 22.37 -6.27 -14.09
N ILE A 29 22.81 -7.32 -13.40
CA ILE A 29 24.24 -7.61 -13.17
C ILE A 29 24.96 -7.87 -14.50
N VAL A 30 24.39 -8.69 -15.38
CA VAL A 30 24.99 -9.03 -16.69
C VAL A 30 25.05 -7.82 -17.62
N THR A 31 24.07 -6.92 -17.54
CA THR A 31 24.03 -5.68 -18.34
C THR A 31 24.83 -4.53 -17.73
N GLY A 32 25.42 -4.72 -16.55
CA GLY A 32 26.18 -3.69 -15.83
C GLY A 32 25.33 -2.51 -15.35
N GLN A 33 24.02 -2.71 -15.17
CA GLN A 33 23.08 -1.73 -14.63
C GLN A 33 22.62 -2.08 -13.21
N ASP A 34 23.37 -2.93 -12.52
CA ASP A 34 23.09 -3.17 -11.12
C ASP A 34 23.43 -1.92 -10.28
N HIS A 35 22.71 -1.71 -9.20
CA HIS A 35 23.03 -0.68 -8.19
C HIS A 35 23.33 -1.29 -6.83
N PHE A 36 23.38 -2.62 -6.75
CA PHE A 36 23.50 -3.34 -5.49
C PHE A 36 24.95 -3.68 -5.16
N VAL A 37 25.72 -4.09 -6.18
CA VAL A 37 27.13 -4.51 -6.04
C VAL A 37 28.08 -3.41 -6.53
N SER A 38 27.70 -2.70 -7.60
CA SER A 38 28.56 -1.71 -8.25
C SER A 38 28.36 -0.26 -7.76
N SER A 39 27.34 0.02 -6.92
CA SER A 39 27.06 1.37 -6.39
C SER A 39 27.72 1.66 -5.03
N SER A 40 27.42 2.84 -4.48
CA SER A 40 27.84 3.27 -3.15
C SER A 40 27.24 2.41 -2.04
N LEU A 41 27.93 2.32 -0.89
CA LEU A 41 27.42 1.61 0.29
C LEU A 41 26.08 2.18 0.79
N ASP A 42 25.84 3.48 0.56
CA ASP A 42 24.60 4.16 0.94
C ASP A 42 23.41 3.65 0.12
N ASP A 43 23.59 3.47 -1.19
CA ASP A 43 22.54 2.92 -2.07
C ASP A 43 22.23 1.48 -1.71
N THR A 44 23.25 0.66 -1.44
CA THR A 44 23.06 -0.72 -0.98
C THR A 44 22.31 -0.76 0.35
N ALA A 45 22.62 0.13 1.30
CA ALA A 45 21.90 0.23 2.57
C ALA A 45 20.44 0.64 2.37
N LEU A 46 20.15 1.59 1.48
CA LEU A 46 18.79 2.00 1.13
C LEU A 46 18.00 0.85 0.48
N LEU A 47 18.63 0.13 -0.46
CA LEU A 47 18.03 -1.03 -1.13
C LEU A 47 17.67 -2.16 -0.15
N ILE A 48 18.57 -2.46 0.79
CA ILE A 48 18.29 -3.42 1.86
C ILE A 48 17.15 -2.90 2.75
N GLY A 49 17.16 -1.59 3.06
CA GLY A 49 16.14 -0.92 3.87
C GLY A 49 14.74 -0.95 3.25
N CYS A 50 14.60 -0.93 1.92
CA CYS A 50 13.31 -1.04 1.23
C CYS A 50 12.54 -2.32 1.62
N GLY A 51 13.25 -3.42 1.91
CA GLY A 51 12.66 -4.69 2.34
C GLY A 51 11.85 -4.54 3.64
N PRO A 52 12.49 -4.25 4.79
CA PRO A 52 11.79 -4.04 6.06
C PRO A 52 10.75 -2.93 6.01
N VAL A 53 11.07 -1.79 5.39
CA VAL A 53 10.16 -0.64 5.27
C VAL A 53 8.85 -1.01 4.57
N THR A 54 8.90 -1.96 3.62
CA THR A 54 7.71 -2.43 2.90
C THR A 54 7.04 -3.62 3.58
N ALA A 55 7.83 -4.61 4.01
CA ALA A 55 7.32 -5.87 4.54
C ALA A 55 6.62 -5.68 5.91
N ILE A 56 7.13 -4.81 6.78
CA ILE A 56 6.56 -4.60 8.12
C ILE A 56 5.14 -4.02 8.02
N PRO A 57 4.88 -2.90 7.30
CA PRO A 57 3.52 -2.39 7.13
C PRO A 57 2.58 -3.38 6.45
N LEU A 58 3.04 -4.12 5.45
CA LEU A 58 2.22 -5.12 4.75
C LEU A 58 1.81 -6.27 5.67
N LEU A 59 2.73 -6.76 6.50
CA LEU A 59 2.42 -7.79 7.49
C LEU A 59 1.41 -7.27 8.52
N LEU A 60 1.64 -6.08 9.08
CA LEU A 60 0.70 -5.45 10.02
C LEU A 60 -0.70 -5.25 9.39
N PHE A 61 -0.74 -4.82 8.13
CA PHE A 61 -1.97 -4.72 7.36
C PHE A 61 -2.65 -6.08 7.17
N ALA A 62 -1.91 -7.13 6.79
CA ALA A 62 -2.45 -8.47 6.59
C ALA A 62 -3.05 -9.05 7.89
N PHE A 63 -2.44 -8.76 9.04
CA PHE A 63 -3.02 -9.09 10.35
C PHE A 63 -4.29 -8.28 10.61
N GLY A 64 -4.24 -6.95 10.48
CA GLY A 64 -5.39 -6.07 10.74
C GLY A 64 -6.57 -6.29 9.82
N ALA A 65 -6.32 -6.63 8.55
CA ALA A 65 -7.35 -6.89 7.55
C ALA A 65 -8.24 -8.10 7.92
N LYS A 66 -7.72 -9.09 8.66
CA LYS A 66 -8.52 -10.22 9.15
C LYS A 66 -9.49 -9.83 10.28
N LEU A 67 -9.26 -8.69 10.93
CA LEU A 67 -10.09 -8.21 12.06
C LEU A 67 -11.13 -7.16 11.62
N LEU A 68 -11.01 -6.62 10.41
CA LEU A 68 -11.84 -5.52 9.92
C LEU A 68 -12.80 -5.97 8.81
N ARG A 69 -13.95 -5.30 8.72
CA ARG A 69 -14.85 -5.47 7.57
C ARG A 69 -14.19 -4.86 6.33
N LEU A 70 -14.40 -5.48 5.16
CA LEU A 70 -13.84 -5.02 3.89
C LEU A 70 -14.14 -3.54 3.59
N SER A 71 -15.34 -3.08 3.95
CA SER A 71 -15.75 -1.67 3.80
C SER A 71 -14.99 -0.71 4.72
N THR A 72 -14.63 -1.14 5.93
CA THR A 72 -13.78 -0.37 6.84
C THR A 72 -12.35 -0.27 6.31
N ILE A 73 -11.82 -1.38 5.78
CA ILE A 73 -10.49 -1.40 5.16
C ILE A 73 -10.43 -0.42 3.98
N GLY A 74 -11.45 -0.45 3.11
CA GLY A 74 -11.56 0.46 1.97
C GLY A 74 -11.55 1.93 2.38
N ILE A 75 -12.28 2.30 3.44
CA ILE A 75 -12.28 3.68 3.96
C ILE A 75 -10.90 4.06 4.52
N MET A 76 -10.25 3.17 5.27
CA MET A 76 -8.91 3.44 5.83
C MET A 76 -7.84 3.64 4.74
N GLN A 77 -7.98 3.00 3.57
CA GLN A 77 -7.05 3.16 2.45
C GLN A 77 -7.03 4.59 1.88
N TYR A 78 -8.05 5.42 2.12
CA TYR A 78 -8.04 6.84 1.71
C TYR A 78 -7.11 7.72 2.56
N ILE A 79 -6.59 7.21 3.68
CA ILE A 79 -5.56 7.89 4.46
C ILE A 79 -4.25 7.95 3.66
N ALA A 80 -3.90 6.87 2.95
CA ALA A 80 -2.66 6.78 2.18
C ALA A 80 -2.51 7.90 1.12
N PRO A 81 -3.48 8.13 0.20
CA PRO A 81 -3.35 9.22 -0.78
C PRO A 81 -3.34 10.60 -0.12
N THR A 82 -3.97 10.76 1.05
CA THR A 82 -3.90 12.02 1.82
C THR A 82 -2.51 12.27 2.38
N ILE A 83 -1.88 11.25 2.97
CA ILE A 83 -0.50 11.35 3.48
C ILE A 83 0.47 11.64 2.33
N VAL A 84 0.35 10.94 1.20
CA VAL A 84 1.20 11.16 0.03
C VAL A 84 1.04 12.59 -0.50
N PHE A 85 -0.20 13.08 -0.60
CA PHE A 85 -0.47 14.46 -0.98
C PHE A 85 0.16 15.48 -0.03
N LEU A 86 0.02 15.28 1.28
CA LEU A 86 0.62 16.15 2.28
C LEU A 86 2.15 16.14 2.21
N ILE A 87 2.77 14.98 1.99
CA ILE A 87 4.22 14.85 1.78
C ILE A 87 4.64 15.62 0.52
N ALA A 88 3.92 15.45 -0.59
CA ALA A 88 4.24 16.15 -1.84
C ALA A 88 4.21 17.67 -1.70
N VAL A 89 3.18 18.22 -1.03
CA VAL A 89 3.03 19.67 -0.89
C VAL A 89 3.90 20.25 0.24
N LEU A 90 3.93 19.61 1.41
CA LEU A 90 4.60 20.16 2.59
C LEU A 90 6.09 19.84 2.67
N ILE A 91 6.50 18.65 2.19
CA ILE A 91 7.90 18.20 2.29
C ILE A 91 8.64 18.45 0.97
N PHE A 92 8.07 18.02 -0.16
CA PHE A 92 8.71 18.21 -1.46
C PHE A 92 8.45 19.60 -2.06
N GLY A 93 7.50 20.37 -1.51
CA GLY A 93 7.20 21.72 -1.97
C GLY A 93 6.65 21.75 -3.40
N GLU A 94 6.04 20.67 -3.87
CA GLU A 94 5.49 20.63 -5.22
C GLU A 94 4.40 21.69 -5.40
N PRO A 95 4.35 22.38 -6.56
CA PRO A 95 3.37 23.42 -6.80
C PRO A 95 1.96 22.83 -6.73
N PHE A 96 1.21 23.27 -5.73
CA PHE A 96 -0.19 22.91 -5.57
C PHE A 96 -1.03 23.65 -6.62
N GLY A 97 -1.13 23.04 -7.80
CA GLY A 97 -1.93 23.54 -8.90
C GLY A 97 -3.43 23.30 -8.72
N SER A 98 -4.23 24.03 -9.50
CA SER A 98 -5.69 23.91 -9.50
C SER A 98 -6.16 22.50 -9.86
N THR A 99 -5.43 21.79 -10.72
CA THR A 99 -5.77 20.42 -11.12
C THR A 99 -5.66 19.42 -9.95
N GLN A 100 -4.59 19.50 -9.16
CA GLN A 100 -4.41 18.66 -7.98
C GLN A 100 -5.47 18.96 -6.91
N ALA A 101 -5.83 20.25 -6.74
CA ALA A 101 -6.88 20.67 -5.82
C ALA A 101 -8.26 20.09 -6.20
N ILE A 102 -8.62 20.14 -7.48
CA ILE A 102 -9.87 19.57 -8.00
C ILE A 102 -9.88 18.05 -7.83
N ALA A 103 -8.79 17.36 -8.19
CA ALA A 103 -8.68 15.92 -8.03
C ALA A 103 -8.81 15.50 -6.56
N PHE A 104 -8.13 16.20 -5.65
CA PHE A 104 -8.23 15.96 -4.21
C PHE A 104 -9.66 16.18 -3.70
N GLY A 105 -10.31 17.27 -4.09
CA GLY A 105 -11.70 17.56 -3.75
C GLY A 105 -12.68 16.49 -4.23
N LEU A 106 -12.51 15.98 -5.46
CA LEU A 106 -13.33 14.89 -6.00
C LEU A 106 -13.16 13.58 -5.21
N ILE A 107 -11.93 13.21 -4.87
CA ILE A 107 -11.64 12.00 -4.06
C ILE A 107 -12.33 12.10 -2.71
N TRP A 108 -12.19 13.23 -2.01
CA TRP A 108 -12.79 13.43 -0.69
C TRP A 108 -14.32 13.53 -0.74
N THR A 109 -14.88 14.12 -1.80
CA THR A 109 -16.33 14.16 -2.00
C THR A 109 -16.89 12.74 -2.19
N ALA A 110 -16.27 11.92 -3.04
CA ALA A 110 -16.67 10.53 -3.23
C ALA A 110 -16.56 9.73 -1.91
N LEU A 111 -15.48 9.94 -1.15
CA LEU A 111 -15.29 9.31 0.16
C LEU A 111 -16.36 9.72 1.16
N ALA A 112 -16.72 11.01 1.22
CA ALA A 112 -17.76 11.52 2.12
C ALA A 112 -19.12 10.90 1.78
N ILE A 113 -19.47 10.83 0.49
CA ILE A 113 -20.71 10.21 0.01
C ILE A 113 -20.75 8.72 0.36
N TYR A 114 -19.65 7.99 0.08
CA TYR A 114 -19.57 6.56 0.38
C TYR A 114 -19.68 6.29 1.88
N SER A 115 -18.94 7.04 2.69
CA SER A 115 -18.96 6.94 4.14
C SER A 115 -20.37 7.21 4.68
N TRP A 116 -21.02 8.29 4.22
CA TRP A 116 -22.38 8.63 4.62
C TRP A 116 -23.39 7.53 4.27
N SER A 117 -23.32 6.97 3.05
CA SER A 117 -24.15 5.85 2.62
C SER A 117 -23.96 4.61 3.49
N MET A 118 -22.71 4.29 3.83
CA MET A 118 -22.37 3.16 4.70
C MET A 118 -22.92 3.30 6.12
N PHE A 119 -22.91 4.51 6.70
CA PHE A 119 -23.53 4.76 8.01
C PHE A 119 -25.05 4.67 7.96
N ARG A 120 -25.67 5.12 6.86
CA ARG A 120 -27.13 5.14 6.68
C ARG A 120 -27.72 3.76 6.33
N GLY A 121 -26.98 2.92 5.60
CA GLY A 121 -27.35 1.56 5.20
C GLY A 121 -27.30 0.51 6.31
N ARG A 122 -27.03 0.89 7.57
CA ARG A 122 -27.14 0.02 8.74
C ARG A 122 -28.59 -0.12 9.22
N GLU A 123 -29.56 -0.19 8.30
CA GLU A 123 -30.90 -0.67 8.65
C GLU A 123 -30.75 -2.12 9.13
N ILE A 124 -30.92 -2.29 10.44
CA ILE A 124 -31.02 -3.57 11.10
C ILE A 124 -32.25 -4.24 10.48
N ARG A 125 -32.06 -5.15 9.51
CA ARG A 125 -33.14 -6.06 9.12
C ARG A 125 -33.48 -6.88 10.37
N PRO A 126 -34.67 -6.72 10.96
CA PRO A 126 -35.05 -7.56 12.08
C PRO A 126 -35.06 -9.00 11.58
N ALA A 127 -34.42 -9.89 12.33
CA ALA A 127 -34.47 -11.32 12.05
C ALA A 127 -35.94 -11.73 12.02
N VAL A 128 -36.42 -12.10 10.83
CA VAL A 128 -37.75 -12.67 10.64
C VAL A 128 -37.75 -14.00 11.40
N ARG A 129 -38.61 -14.09 12.41
CA ARG A 129 -38.87 -15.30 13.21
C ARG A 129 -39.57 -16.37 12.38
#